data_AF-A0A7C3Q6L5-F1
#
_entry.id   AF-A0A7C3Q6L5-F1
#
_cell.length_a   1.000
_cell.length_b   1.000
_cell.length_c   1.000
_cell.angle_alpha   90.00
_cell.angle_beta   90.00
_cell.angle_gamma   90.00
#
_symmetry.space_group_name_H-M   'P 1'
#
loop_
_entity.id
_entity.type
_entity.pdbx_description
1 polymer ?
#
loop_
_entity_poly.entity_id
_entity_poly.type
_entity_poly.pdbx_seq_one_letter_code
_entity_poly.pdbx_strand_id
1 'polypeptide(L)'
;MPPRRAARKRPQRRLSRPPKRAQPSRREQMKYAPFVEFCVKGLVERPEEVSVEEVEDDGAVQVRVHTHPEDAGKVIGKNGRLVMAIRSIVASVAHRNGERAFVKVITEGDDESR
;
A
#
# COMPACT_ATOMS: atom_id res chain seq x y z
N MET A 1 -37.81 -51.77 -21.95
CA MET A 1 -37.43 -50.34 -22.04
C MET A 1 -36.99 -49.86 -20.65
N PRO A 2 -35.80 -49.25 -20.50
CA PRO A 2 -35.34 -48.77 -19.19
C PRO A 2 -35.95 -47.40 -18.83
N PRO A 3 -36.07 -47.05 -17.54
CA PRO A 3 -36.53 -45.73 -17.14
C PRO A 3 -35.46 -44.66 -17.41
N ARG A 4 -35.90 -43.51 -17.93
CA ARG A 4 -35.06 -42.32 -18.14
C ARG A 4 -34.53 -41.84 -16.78
N ARG A 5 -33.21 -41.92 -16.59
CA ARG A 5 -32.48 -41.29 -15.48
C ARG A 5 -32.84 -39.81 -15.40
N ALA A 6 -33.49 -39.39 -14.33
CA ALA A 6 -33.61 -37.99 -13.97
C ALA A 6 -32.19 -37.44 -13.70
N ALA A 7 -31.76 -36.47 -14.50
CA ALA A 7 -30.50 -35.78 -14.32
C ALA A 7 -30.51 -35.07 -12.96
N ARG A 8 -29.71 -35.57 -12.01
CA ARG A 8 -29.41 -34.87 -10.76
C ARG A 8 -28.81 -33.50 -11.13
N LYS A 9 -29.56 -32.42 -10.93
CA LYS A 9 -29.03 -31.05 -11.01
C LYS A 9 -27.89 -30.94 -10.01
N ARG A 10 -26.65 -30.85 -10.49
CA ARG A 10 -25.49 -30.47 -9.68
C ARG A 10 -25.82 -29.10 -9.08
N PRO A 11 -25.88 -28.94 -7.74
CA PRO A 11 -25.92 -27.60 -7.18
C PRO A 11 -24.61 -26.95 -7.60
N GLN A 12 -24.70 -25.85 -8.34
CA GLN A 12 -23.55 -25.00 -8.57
C GLN A 12 -23.04 -24.64 -7.18
N ARG A 13 -21.89 -25.21 -6.78
CA ARG A 13 -21.11 -24.68 -5.67
C ARG A 13 -20.88 -23.23 -6.04
N ARG A 14 -21.70 -22.33 -5.49
CA ARG A 14 -21.34 -20.94 -5.35
C ARG A 14 -19.94 -21.01 -4.78
N LEU A 15 -18.91 -20.65 -5.57
CA LEU A 15 -17.65 -20.30 -4.97
C LEU A 15 -18.02 -19.14 -4.05
N SER A 16 -18.22 -19.47 -2.78
CA SER A 16 -18.26 -18.50 -1.72
C SER A 16 -17.00 -17.69 -1.93
N ARG A 17 -17.18 -16.41 -2.26
CA ARG A 17 -16.11 -15.44 -2.17
C ARG A 17 -15.35 -15.74 -0.88
N PRO A 18 -14.02 -15.91 -0.92
CA PRO A 18 -13.27 -16.20 0.29
C PRO A 18 -13.68 -15.19 1.36
N PRO A 19 -13.89 -15.62 2.62
CA PRO A 19 -14.30 -14.71 3.67
C PRO A 19 -13.30 -13.55 3.68
N LYS A 20 -13.82 -12.32 3.66
CA LYS A 20 -13.04 -11.09 3.82
C LYS A 20 -12.23 -11.29 5.10
N ARG A 21 -10.94 -11.58 4.93
CA ARG A 21 -9.99 -11.91 6.00
C ARG A 21 -10.26 -10.92 7.12
N ALA A 22 -10.56 -11.44 8.32
CA ALA A 22 -10.88 -10.64 9.48
C ALA A 22 -9.91 -9.46 9.53
N GLN A 23 -10.46 -8.25 9.40
CA GLN A 23 -9.66 -7.04 9.61
C GLN A 23 -9.02 -7.20 10.98
N PRO A 24 -7.69 -7.02 11.10
CA PRO A 24 -7.03 -7.10 12.38
C PRO A 24 -7.82 -6.25 13.37
N SER A 25 -8.03 -6.79 14.56
CA SER A 25 -8.62 -6.05 15.66
C SER A 25 -7.93 -4.69 15.74
N ARG A 26 -8.70 -3.65 16.05
CA ARG A 26 -8.35 -2.21 16.15
C ARG A 26 -7.03 -1.85 16.91
N ARG A 27 -6.24 -2.81 17.36
CA ARG A 27 -5.03 -2.67 18.19
C ARG A 27 -3.70 -3.03 17.51
N GLU A 28 -3.70 -3.64 16.33
CA GLU A 28 -2.48 -3.78 15.51
C GLU A 28 -2.70 -3.13 14.14
N GLN A 29 -2.80 -1.80 14.13
CA GLN A 29 -2.68 -1.03 12.90
C GLN A 29 -1.28 -1.26 12.32
N MET A 30 -1.23 -1.84 11.13
CA MET A 30 0.02 -2.05 10.42
C MET A 30 0.55 -0.69 9.96
N LYS A 31 1.62 -0.23 10.60
CA LYS A 31 2.28 1.03 10.21
C LYS A 31 3.21 0.78 9.04
N TYR A 32 3.10 1.59 8.00
CA TYR A 32 3.94 1.55 6.80
C TYR A 32 5.06 2.60 6.86
N ALA A 33 4.87 3.68 7.62
CA ALA A 33 5.82 4.77 7.79
C ALA A 33 7.18 4.34 8.29
N PRO A 34 7.32 3.46 9.32
CA PRO A 34 8.65 3.05 9.80
C PRO A 34 9.49 2.37 8.71
N PHE A 35 8.84 1.60 7.85
CA PHE A 35 9.50 0.96 6.71
C PHE A 35 9.93 2.00 5.67
N VAL A 36 9.03 2.92 5.31
CA VAL A 36 9.31 3.97 4.32
C VAL A 36 10.40 4.91 4.84
N GLU A 37 10.33 5.33 6.09
CA GLU A 37 11.32 6.16 6.76
C GLU A 37 12.69 5.48 6.76
N PHE A 38 12.77 4.20 7.12
CA PHE A 38 14.01 3.44 7.09
C PHE A 38 14.62 3.40 5.68
N CYS A 39 13.80 3.11 4.66
CA CYS A 39 14.28 3.09 3.28
C CYS A 39 14.78 4.47 2.84
N VAL A 40 14.02 5.54 3.12
CA VAL A 40 14.34 6.89 2.66
C VAL A 40 15.58 7.43 3.37
N LYS A 41 15.69 7.27 4.70
CA LYS A 41 16.87 7.70 5.47
C LYS A 41 18.17 7.05 5.00
N GLY A 42 18.12 5.82 4.49
CA GLY A 42 19.29 5.15 3.91
C GLY A 42 19.70 5.63 2.50
N LEU A 43 18.88 6.45 1.85
CA LEU A 43 19.08 6.89 0.46
C LEU A 43 19.49 8.36 0.33
N VAL A 44 19.27 9.15 1.36
CA VAL A 44 19.47 10.61 1.36
C VAL A 44 20.78 10.99 2.04
N GLU A 45 21.26 12.21 1.79
CA GLU A 45 22.41 12.76 2.51
C GLU A 45 22.04 13.42 3.83
N ARG A 46 20.80 13.93 3.95
CA ARG A 46 20.25 14.56 5.16
C ARG A 46 19.11 13.74 5.74
N PRO A 47 19.38 12.61 6.43
CA PRO A 47 18.34 11.80 7.05
C PRO A 47 17.55 12.53 8.15
N GLU A 48 18.10 13.59 8.74
CA GLU A 48 17.49 14.44 9.74
C GLU A 48 16.35 15.32 9.20
N GLU A 49 16.37 15.63 7.90
CA GLU A 49 15.34 16.42 7.22
C GLU A 49 14.21 15.54 6.63
N VAL A 50 14.27 14.23 6.85
CA VAL A 50 13.24 13.29 6.40
C VAL A 50 12.14 13.20 7.45
N SER A 51 10.92 13.57 7.06
CA SER A 51 9.71 13.40 7.87
C SER A 51 8.69 12.55 7.14
N VAL A 52 8.10 11.58 7.84
CA VAL A 52 7.08 10.68 7.27
C VAL A 52 5.78 10.82 8.05
N GLU A 53 4.69 11.10 7.34
CA GLU A 53 3.35 11.22 7.89
C GLU A 53 2.45 10.11 7.31
N GLU A 54 1.62 9.48 8.14
CA GLU A 54 0.60 8.56 7.69
C GLU A 54 -0.78 9.18 7.85
N VAL A 55 -1.53 9.22 6.77
CA VAL A 55 -2.91 9.71 6.74
C VAL A 55 -3.81 8.57 6.29
N GLU A 56 -4.73 8.16 7.16
CA GLU A 56 -5.78 7.21 6.80
C GLU A 56 -6.98 7.97 6.24
N ASP A 57 -7.38 7.65 5.01
CA ASP A 57 -8.54 8.25 4.33
C ASP A 57 -9.30 7.20 3.52
N ASP A 58 -10.62 7.14 3.66
CA ASP A 58 -11.52 6.20 2.95
C ASP A 58 -11.03 4.72 2.90
N GLY A 59 -10.44 4.24 3.99
CA GLY A 59 -9.89 2.87 4.07
C GLY A 59 -8.68 2.64 3.16
N ALA A 60 -7.96 3.70 2.85
CA ALA A 60 -6.63 3.70 2.28
C ALA A 60 -5.66 4.45 3.22
N VAL A 61 -4.41 3.99 3.27
CA VAL A 61 -3.33 4.63 4.01
C VAL A 61 -2.45 5.39 3.02
N GLN A 62 -2.37 6.70 3.17
CA GLN A 62 -1.47 7.55 2.43
C GLN A 62 -0.23 7.83 3.28
N VAL A 63 0.93 7.35 2.84
CA VAL A 63 2.22 7.62 3.47
C VAL A 63 2.86 8.79 2.73
N ARG A 64 2.98 9.93 3.39
CA ARG A 64 3.58 11.17 2.87
C ARG A 64 5.01 11.28 3.37
N VAL A 65 5.95 11.41 2.44
CA VAL A 65 7.37 11.56 2.73
C VAL A 65 7.79 12.97 2.36
N HIS A 66 8.19 13.74 3.36
CA HIS A 66 8.79 15.05 3.21
C HIS A 66 10.30 14.90 3.28
N THR A 67 11.00 15.55 2.37
CA THR A 67 12.46 15.45 2.21
C THR A 67 12.95 16.75 1.57
N HIS A 68 14.21 17.10 1.83
CA HIS A 68 14.87 18.20 1.15
C HIS A 68 14.82 18.01 -0.39
N PRO A 69 14.65 19.07 -1.20
CA PRO A 69 14.51 18.97 -2.66
C PRO A 69 15.67 18.24 -3.35
N GLU A 70 16.90 18.46 -2.90
CA GLU A 70 18.10 17.79 -3.44
C GLU A 70 18.11 16.28 -3.13
N ASP A 71 17.48 15.85 -2.05
CA ASP A 71 17.38 14.45 -1.65
C ASP A 71 16.16 13.76 -2.28
N ALA A 72 15.09 14.51 -2.57
CA ALA A 72 13.92 14.00 -3.28
C ALA A 72 14.30 13.40 -4.65
N GLY A 73 15.25 14.01 -5.37
CA GLY A 73 15.78 13.46 -6.62
C GLY A 73 16.43 12.08 -6.46
N LYS A 74 17.14 11.85 -5.33
CA LYS A 74 17.74 10.55 -5.00
C LYS A 74 16.67 9.52 -4.65
N VAL A 75 15.66 9.91 -3.88
CA VAL A 75 14.53 9.05 -3.47
C VAL A 75 13.67 8.62 -4.66
N ILE A 76 13.36 9.55 -5.57
CA ILE A 76 12.65 9.23 -6.82
C ILE A 76 13.52 8.30 -7.68
N GLY A 77 14.81 8.62 -7.77
CA GLY A 77 15.79 7.88 -8.54
C GLY A 77 15.60 8.06 -10.05
N LYS A 78 16.53 7.50 -10.84
CA LYS A 78 16.51 7.60 -12.31
C LYS A 78 15.22 6.99 -12.87
N ASN A 79 14.42 7.80 -13.57
CA ASN A 79 13.09 7.43 -14.11
C ASN A 79 12.06 6.99 -13.06
N GLY A 80 12.20 7.38 -11.79
CA GLY A 80 11.23 7.01 -10.75
C GLY A 80 11.27 5.54 -10.32
N ARG A 81 12.29 4.77 -10.72
CA ARG A 81 12.36 3.33 -10.42
C ARG A 81 12.42 3.04 -8.92
N LEU A 82 13.12 3.88 -8.16
CA LEU A 82 13.34 3.64 -6.74
C LEU A 82 12.05 3.88 -5.94
N VAL A 83 11.38 4.99 -6.18
CA VAL A 83 10.07 5.26 -5.58
C VAL A 83 9.01 4.24 -6.01
N MET A 84 9.06 3.75 -7.26
CA MET A 84 8.18 2.66 -7.70
C MET A 84 8.42 1.35 -6.93
N ALA A 85 9.67 1.00 -6.65
CA ALA A 85 9.99 -0.19 -5.87
C ALA A 85 9.42 -0.10 -4.45
N ILE A 86 9.62 1.04 -3.76
CA ILE A 86 9.08 1.28 -2.42
C ILE A 86 7.54 1.19 -2.44
N ARG A 87 6.89 1.87 -3.40
CA ARG A 87 5.43 1.82 -3.58
C ARG A 87 4.92 0.39 -3.79
N SER A 88 5.61 -0.40 -4.60
CA SER A 88 5.24 -1.78 -4.87
C SER A 88 5.28 -2.65 -3.62
N ILE A 89 6.30 -2.46 -2.75
CA ILE A 89 6.43 -3.21 -1.51
C ILE A 89 5.28 -2.85 -0.55
N VAL A 90 5.06 -1.54 -0.32
CA VAL A 90 3.99 -1.05 0.55
C VAL A 90 2.61 -1.53 0.07
N ALA A 91 2.33 -1.40 -1.24
CA ALA A 91 1.09 -1.86 -1.83
C ALA A 91 0.91 -3.38 -1.68
N SER A 92 1.97 -4.17 -1.87
CA SER A 92 1.91 -5.62 -1.73
C SER A 92 1.59 -6.07 -0.30
N VAL A 93 2.20 -5.41 0.70
CA VAL A 93 1.92 -5.67 2.12
C VAL A 93 0.49 -5.27 2.46
N ALA A 94 0.04 -4.10 2.03
CA ALA A 94 -1.33 -3.64 2.25
C ALA A 94 -2.37 -4.57 1.63
N HIS A 95 -2.16 -4.99 0.38
CA HIS A 95 -3.03 -5.96 -0.29
C HIS A 95 -3.13 -7.29 0.47
N ARG A 96 -2.04 -7.78 1.07
CA ARG A 96 -2.03 -8.99 1.89
C ARG A 96 -2.87 -8.85 3.17
N ASN A 97 -2.99 -7.62 3.67
CA ASN A 97 -3.77 -7.27 4.85
C ASN A 97 -5.22 -6.86 4.51
N GLY A 98 -5.59 -6.80 3.23
CA GLY A 98 -6.91 -6.37 2.80
C GLY A 98 -7.12 -4.85 2.88
N GLU A 99 -6.03 -4.10 2.91
CA GLU A 99 -5.97 -2.64 2.96
C GLU A 99 -5.44 -2.09 1.63
N ARG A 100 -5.54 -0.78 1.45
CA ARG A 100 -4.89 -0.05 0.36
C ARG A 100 -3.86 0.88 0.97
N ALA A 101 -2.65 0.92 0.44
CA ALA A 101 -1.64 1.86 0.89
C ALA A 101 -0.86 2.44 -0.30
N PHE A 102 -0.56 3.74 -0.24
CA PHE A 102 0.15 4.46 -1.29
C PHE A 102 1.18 5.40 -0.70
N VAL A 103 2.35 5.51 -1.34
CA VAL A 103 3.43 6.41 -0.91
C VAL A 103 3.47 7.64 -1.81
N LYS A 104 3.38 8.84 -1.23
CA LYS A 104 3.56 10.13 -1.90
C LYS A 104 4.84 10.77 -1.37
N VAL A 105 5.75 11.13 -2.27
CA VAL A 105 6.90 11.98 -1.94
C VAL A 105 6.44 13.41 -2.20
N ILE A 106 6.51 14.26 -1.19
CA ILE A 106 6.11 15.66 -1.24
C ILE A 106 7.37 16.48 -1.44
N THR A 107 7.35 17.31 -2.47
CA THR A 107 8.38 18.32 -2.74
C THR A 107 7.78 19.71 -2.55
N GLU A 108 8.61 20.75 -2.38
CA GLU A 108 8.18 22.13 -2.08
C GLU A 108 7.24 22.80 -3.13
N GLY A 109 6.72 22.05 -4.12
CA GLY A 109 5.67 22.50 -5.04
C GLY A 109 4.33 21.76 -4.90
N ASP A 110 4.20 20.79 -3.99
CA ASP A 110 3.00 19.96 -3.83
C ASP A 110 2.06 20.44 -2.69
N ASP A 111 2.53 21.37 -1.84
CA ASP A 111 1.78 21.91 -0.69
C ASP A 111 0.72 22.98 -1.07
N GLU A 112 0.76 23.51 -2.30
CA GLU A 112 -0.12 24.63 -2.73
C GLU A 112 -1.51 24.23 -3.25
N SER A 113 -1.86 22.93 -3.26
CA SER A 113 -3.19 22.48 -3.71
C SER A 113 -3.99 21.89 -2.56
N ARG A 114 -4.52 22.77 -1.71
CA ARG A 114 -5.60 22.47 -0.77
C ARG A 114 -6.97 22.69 -1.44
#